data_AF-A0A7S1WHR7-F1
#
_entry.id   AF-A0A7S1WHR7-F1
#
_cell.length_a   1.000
_cell.length_b   1.000
_cell.length_c   1.000
_cell.angle_alpha   90.00
_cell.angle_beta   90.00
_cell.angle_gamma   90.00
#
_symmetry.space_group_name_H-M   'P 1'
#
loop_
_entity.id
_entity.type
_entity.pdbx_description
1 polymer ?
#
loop_
_entity_poly.entity_id
_entity_poly.type
_entity_poly.pdbx_seq_one_letter_code
_entity_poly.pdbx_strand_id
1 'polypeptide(L)'
;EAWLAVQMGFACLNLLFAPYFQIKVWHAVLHEAEKIPPSSRGDVQIPAAKVHESFRYVLLHDVPVCLYALVLLASFAWSCLGTGLVSSKDCNTEGWSAEACNLGWSA
;
A
#
# COMPACT_ATOMS: atom_id res chain seq x y z
N GLU A 1 19.06 -13.83 -4.02
CA GLU A 1 18.89 -12.40 -4.41
C GLU A 1 17.56 -12.11 -5.09
N ALA A 2 17.18 -12.85 -6.14
CA ALA A 2 15.90 -12.65 -6.84
C ALA A 2 14.65 -12.61 -5.92
N TRP A 3 14.61 -13.43 -4.88
CA TRP A 3 13.51 -13.44 -3.90
C TRP A 3 13.37 -12.11 -3.14
N LEU A 4 14.47 -11.51 -2.68
CA LEU A 4 14.49 -10.21 -1.98
C LEU A 4 14.10 -9.07 -2.93
N ALA A 5 14.56 -9.10 -4.18
CA ALA A 5 14.21 -8.10 -5.18
C ALA A 5 12.70 -8.05 -5.46
N VAL A 6 12.05 -9.21 -5.55
CA VAL A 6 10.59 -9.32 -5.70
C VAL A 6 9.86 -8.78 -4.47
N GLN A 7 10.34 -9.10 -3.26
CA GLN A 7 9.76 -8.58 -2.02
C GLN A 7 9.87 -7.05 -1.92
N MET A 8 11.02 -6.49 -2.30
CA MET A 8 11.25 -5.05 -2.38
C MET A 8 10.32 -4.39 -3.41
N GLY A 9 10.07 -5.05 -4.55
CA GLY A 9 9.08 -4.61 -5.54
C GLY A 9 7.67 -4.52 -4.96
N PHE A 10 7.23 -5.52 -4.19
CA PHE A 10 5.95 -5.46 -3.47
C PHE A 10 5.90 -4.33 -2.43
N ALA A 11 7.00 -4.06 -1.73
CA ALA A 11 7.08 -2.96 -0.77
C ALA A 11 6.94 -1.59 -1.47
N CYS A 12 7.59 -1.40 -2.63
CA CYS A 12 7.43 -0.20 -3.45
C CYS A 12 5.97 -0.03 -3.94
N LEU A 13 5.33 -1.13 -4.37
CA LEU A 13 3.91 -1.10 -4.74
C LEU A 13 3.02 -0.67 -3.57
N ASN A 14 3.32 -1.08 -2.34
CA ASN A 14 2.59 -0.62 -1.15
C ASN A 14 2.73 0.88 -0.91
N LEU A 15 3.95 1.41 -1.06
CA LEU A 15 4.23 2.84 -0.93
C LEU A 15 3.47 3.68 -1.97
N LEU A 16 3.34 3.18 -3.20
CA LEU A 16 2.61 3.88 -4.27
C LEU A 16 1.09 3.73 -4.17
N PHE A 17 0.62 2.62 -3.61
CA PHE A 17 -0.82 2.36 -3.50
C PHE A 17 -1.51 3.28 -2.50
N ALA A 18 -0.87 3.56 -1.36
CA ALA A 18 -1.43 4.44 -0.33
C ALA A 18 -1.84 5.84 -0.86
N PRO A 19 -0.96 6.63 -1.51
CA PRO A 19 -1.34 7.93 -2.06
C PRO A 19 -2.32 7.80 -3.22
N TYR A 20 -2.18 6.77 -4.08
CA TYR A 20 -3.13 6.51 -5.17
C TYR A 20 -4.57 6.34 -4.65
N PHE A 21 -4.74 5.48 -3.65
CA PHE A 21 -6.04 5.18 -3.08
C PHE A 21 -6.65 6.40 -2.36
N GLN A 22 -5.83 7.14 -1.61
CA GLN A 22 -6.26 8.36 -0.94
C GLN A 22 -6.75 9.42 -1.94
N ILE A 23 -6.01 9.64 -3.03
CA ILE A 23 -6.41 10.58 -4.09
C ILE A 23 -7.73 10.13 -4.73
N LYS A 24 -7.88 8.85 -5.05
CA LYS A 24 -9.10 8.32 -5.67
C LYS A 24 -10.33 8.49 -4.78
N VAL A 25 -10.22 8.16 -3.50
CA VAL A 25 -11.31 8.36 -2.53
C VAL A 25 -11.64 9.85 -2.41
N TRP A 26 -10.62 10.71 -2.33
CA TRP A 26 -10.80 12.16 -2.25
C TRP A 26 -11.57 12.71 -3.45
N HIS A 27 -11.21 12.34 -4.67
CA HIS A 27 -11.93 12.74 -5.88
C HIS A 27 -13.37 12.22 -5.90
N ALA A 28 -13.61 10.98 -5.47
CA ALA A 28 -14.96 10.42 -5.39
C ALA A 28 -15.84 11.17 -4.37
N VAL A 29 -15.27 11.58 -3.24
CA VAL A 29 -15.98 12.39 -2.22
C VAL A 29 -16.26 13.79 -2.75
N LEU A 30 -15.28 14.43 -3.42
CA LEU A 30 -15.46 15.76 -4.04
C LEU A 30 -16.57 15.75 -5.10
N HIS A 31 -16.60 14.74 -5.96
CA HIS A 31 -17.62 14.61 -6.99
C HIS A 31 -19.04 14.46 -6.41
N GLU A 32 -19.16 13.78 -5.27
CA GLU A 32 -20.44 13.71 -4.55
C GLU A 32 -20.77 15.02 -3.81
N ALA A 33 -19.76 15.74 -3.33
CA ALA A 33 -19.92 17.03 -2.66
C ALA A 33 -20.43 18.12 -3.62
N GLU A 34 -19.96 18.14 -4.87
CA GLU A 34 -20.43 19.08 -5.91
C GLU A 34 -21.93 18.96 -6.21
N LYS A 35 -22.53 17.80 -5.96
CA LYS A 35 -23.97 17.56 -6.17
C LYS A 35 -24.83 18.08 -5.02
N ILE A 36 -24.22 18.42 -3.88
CA ILE A 36 -24.92 18.92 -2.69
C ILE A 36 -24.97 20.45 -2.78
N PRO A 37 -26.17 21.07 -2.76
CA PRO A 37 -26.26 22.52 -2.79
C PRO A 37 -25.55 23.12 -1.57
N PRO A 38 -24.76 24.19 -1.74
CA PRO A 38 -24.05 24.81 -0.63
C PRO A 38 -25.04 25.32 0.41
N SER A 39 -24.70 25.18 1.69
CA SER A 39 -25.50 25.79 2.76
C SER A 39 -25.49 27.32 2.62
N SER A 40 -26.40 28.01 3.32
CA SER A 40 -26.45 29.48 3.34
C SER A 40 -25.18 30.15 3.85
N ARG A 41 -24.23 29.41 4.43
CA ARG A 41 -22.89 29.89 4.84
C ARG A 41 -21.78 29.58 3.83
N GLY A 42 -22.08 28.91 2.72
CA GLY A 42 -21.10 28.47 1.72
C GLY A 42 -20.40 27.15 2.04
N ASP A 43 -20.63 26.58 3.23
CA ASP A 43 -20.10 25.25 3.58
C ASP A 43 -20.97 24.14 3.00
N VAL A 44 -20.31 23.11 2.46
CA VAL A 44 -20.94 21.83 2.06
C VAL A 44 -20.72 20.84 3.20
N GLN A 45 -21.76 20.57 3.98
CA GLN A 45 -21.71 19.51 4.98
C GLN A 45 -21.96 18.17 4.29
N ILE A 46 -20.89 17.38 4.13
CA ILE A 46 -20.99 16.02 3.59
C ILE A 46 -21.35 15.07 4.75
N PRO A 47 -22.47 14.34 4.67
CA PRO A 47 -22.80 13.33 5.68
C PRO A 47 -21.74 12.24 5.71
N ALA A 48 -21.29 11.85 6.91
CA ALA A 48 -20.31 10.76 7.07
C ALA A 48 -20.77 9.44 6.42
N ALA A 49 -22.08 9.20 6.37
CA ALA A 49 -22.67 8.04 5.68
C ALA A 49 -22.37 8.05 4.16
N LYS A 50 -22.39 9.22 3.52
CA LYS A 50 -22.08 9.39 2.10
C LYS A 50 -20.60 9.17 1.79
N VAL A 51 -19.72 9.64 2.67
CA VAL A 51 -18.28 9.38 2.57
C VAL A 51 -18.00 7.88 2.63
N HIS A 52 -18.67 7.18 3.53
CA HIS A 52 -18.49 5.74 3.72
C HIS A 52 -19.02 4.92 2.52
N GLU A 53 -20.13 5.35 1.94
CA GLU A 53 -20.69 4.77 0.72
C GLU A 53 -19.73 4.94 -0.48
N SER A 54 -19.22 6.16 -0.70
CA SER A 54 -18.25 6.45 -1.77
C SER A 54 -16.95 5.67 -1.59
N PHE A 55 -16.45 5.57 -0.35
CA PHE A 55 -15.28 4.75 -0.04
C PHE A 55 -15.51 3.28 -0.41
N ARG A 56 -16.65 2.72 0.02
CA ARG A 56 -17.00 1.32 -0.26
C ARG A 56 -17.13 1.06 -1.75
N TYR A 57 -17.69 2.02 -2.50
CA TYR A 57 -17.78 1.93 -3.95
C TYR A 57 -16.40 1.88 -4.60
N VAL A 58 -15.49 2.81 -4.26
CA VAL A 58 -14.11 2.82 -4.78
C VAL A 58 -13.36 1.54 -4.39
N LEU A 59 -13.54 1.04 -3.18
CA LEU A 59 -12.90 -0.19 -2.72
C LEU A 59 -13.35 -1.43 -3.52
N LEU A 60 -14.63 -1.51 -3.89
CA LEU A 60 -15.22 -2.70 -4.54
C LEU A 60 -15.21 -2.65 -6.06
N HIS A 61 -15.31 -1.45 -6.66
CA HIS A 61 -15.49 -1.29 -8.10
C HIS A 61 -14.25 -0.78 -8.83
N ASP A 62 -13.25 -0.23 -8.10
CA ASP A 62 -12.03 0.24 -8.75
C ASP A 62 -11.11 -0.95 -9.05
N VAL A 63 -10.97 -1.28 -10.33
CA VAL A 63 -10.19 -2.43 -10.83
C VAL A 63 -8.75 -2.46 -10.28
N PRO A 64 -8.02 -1.33 -10.17
CA PRO A 64 -6.68 -1.30 -9.57
C PRO A 64 -6.65 -1.69 -8.10
N VAL A 65 -7.71 -1.40 -7.32
CA VAL A 65 -7.81 -1.79 -5.91
C VAL A 65 -8.02 -3.30 -5.79
N CYS A 66 -8.87 -3.88 -6.65
CA CYS A 66 -9.05 -5.32 -6.73
C CYS A 66 -7.77 -6.04 -7.17
N LEU A 67 -7.07 -5.53 -8.18
CA LEU A 67 -5.77 -6.04 -8.61
C LEU A 67 -4.73 -5.93 -7.49
N TYR A 68 -4.74 -4.83 -6.74
CA TYR A 68 -3.85 -4.65 -5.60
C TYR A 68 -4.11 -5.66 -4.48
N ALA A 69 -5.36 -6.02 -4.22
CA ALA A 69 -5.68 -7.10 -3.27
C ALA A 69 -5.06 -8.45 -3.71
N LEU A 70 -5.06 -8.76 -5.01
CA LEU A 70 -4.37 -9.94 -5.54
C LEU A 70 -2.85 -9.84 -5.39
N VAL A 71 -2.28 -8.64 -5.60
CA VAL A 71 -0.85 -8.37 -5.37
C VAL A 71 -0.47 -8.58 -3.91
N LEU A 72 -1.32 -8.21 -2.96
CA LEU A 72 -1.10 -8.47 -1.53
C LEU A 72 -1.09 -9.97 -1.21
N LEU A 73 -2.05 -10.73 -1.76
CA LEU A 73 -2.08 -12.18 -1.60
C LEU A 73 -0.84 -12.84 -2.22
N ALA A 74 -0.43 -12.38 -3.40
CA ALA A 74 0.79 -12.83 -4.06
C ALA A 74 2.03 -12.50 -3.22
N SER A 75 2.11 -11.28 -2.67
CA SER A 75 3.20 -10.86 -1.77
C SER A 75 3.26 -11.71 -0.51
N PHE A 76 2.12 -12.02 0.09
CA PHE A 76 2.04 -12.89 1.26
C PHE A 76 2.50 -14.33 0.95
N ALA A 77 1.99 -14.93 -0.12
CA ALA A 77 2.40 -16.26 -0.56
C ALA A 77 3.91 -16.30 -0.89
N TRP A 78 4.42 -15.27 -1.57
CA TRP A 78 5.84 -15.13 -1.88
C TRP A 78 6.70 -14.98 -0.62
N SER A 79 6.19 -14.29 0.39
CA SER A 79 6.83 -14.15 1.70
C SER A 79 6.95 -15.50 2.41
N CYS A 80 5.87 -16.29 2.44
CA CYS A 80 5.86 -17.62 3.05
C CYS A 80 6.86 -18.59 2.39
N LEU A 81 6.91 -18.61 1.05
CA LEU A 81 7.88 -19.42 0.31
C LEU A 81 9.33 -19.02 0.65
N GLY A 82 9.55 -17.71 0.83
CA GLY A 82 10.83 -17.17 1.26
C GLY A 82 11.26 -17.58 2.64
N THR A 83 10.33 -17.59 3.61
CA THR A 83 10.63 -18.02 4.97
C THR A 83 11.16 -19.44 5.00
N GLY A 84 10.58 -20.36 4.22
CA GLY A 84 11.11 -21.73 4.09
C GLY A 84 12.50 -21.78 3.45
N LEU A 85 12.74 -20.93 2.43
CA LEU A 85 14.02 -20.87 1.73
C LEU A 85 15.15 -20.28 2.58
N VAL A 86 14.85 -19.23 3.35
CA VAL A 86 15.80 -18.55 4.24
C VAL A 86 16.08 -19.40 5.47
N SER A 87 15.07 -20.08 6.02
CA SER A 87 15.27 -20.95 7.19
C SER A 87 16.13 -22.19 6.89
N SER A 88 16.30 -22.57 5.61
CA SER A 88 17.16 -23.66 5.16
C SER A 88 18.61 -23.25 4.84
N LYS A 89 18.92 -21.96 4.80
CA LYS A 89 20.28 -21.45 4.61
C LYS A 89 20.72 -20.84 5.93
N ASP A 90 21.73 -21.44 6.57
CA ASP A 90 22.34 -20.90 7.79
C ASP A 90 22.50 -19.38 7.66
N CYS A 91 21.83 -18.64 8.55
CA CYS A 91 22.03 -17.21 8.70
C CYS A 91 23.52 -17.00 9.01
N ASN A 92 24.31 -16.66 8.00
CA ASN A 92 25.72 -16.33 8.21
C ASN A 92 25.81 -14.94 8.87
N THR A 93 25.60 -14.90 10.18
CA THR A 93 25.70 -13.70 11.02
C THR A 93 27.10 -13.09 11.05
N GLU A 94 28.12 -13.83 10.60
CA GLU A 94 29.52 -13.38 10.62
C GLU A 94 29.94 -12.68 9.30
N GLY A 95 29.29 -12.99 8.18
CA GLY A 95 29.70 -12.49 6.86
C GLY A 95 29.19 -11.09 6.50
N TRP A 96 28.05 -10.65 7.04
CA TRP A 96 27.41 -9.37 6.66
C TRP A 96 27.50 -8.29 7.74
N SER A 97 27.90 -8.67 8.96
CA SER A 97 28.10 -7.76 10.09
C SER A 97 29.34 -6.88 9.90
N ALA A 98 30.39 -7.40 9.25
CA ALA A 98 31.60 -6.64 8.90
C ALA A 98 31.32 -5.56 7.83
N GLU A 99 30.64 -5.89 6.73
CA GLU A 99 30.18 -4.91 5.73
C GLU A 99 29.23 -3.86 6.33
N ALA A 100 28.28 -4.27 7.19
CA ALA A 100 27.36 -3.33 7.84
C ALA A 100 28.09 -2.39 8.82
N CYS A 101 29.10 -2.89 9.55
CA CYS A 101 29.95 -2.09 10.43
C CYS A 101 30.78 -1.07 9.64
N ASN A 102 31.35 -1.47 8.49
CA ASN A 102 32.09 -0.55 7.62
C ASN A 102 31.21 0.54 7.00
N LEU A 103 29.99 0.21 6.58
CA LEU A 103 29.03 1.19 6.09
C LEU A 103 28.66 2.23 7.16
N GLY A 104 28.48 1.80 8.41
CA GLY A 104 28.20 2.69 9.55
C GLY A 104 29.40 3.54 9.99
N TRP A 105 30.63 3.09 9.76
CA TRP A 105 31.85 3.84 10.06
C TRP A 105 32.20 4.88 8.97
N SER A 106 31.73 4.67 7.74
CA SER A 106 31.95 5.56 6.59
C SER A 106 30.90 6.65 6.39
N ALA A 107 29.90 6.74 7.28
CA ALA A 107 28.87 7.77 7.32
C ALA A 107 29.10 8.75 8.47
#